data_AF-A0A4Y8UPL3-F1
#
_entry.id   AF-A0A4Y8UPL3-F1
#
_cell.length_a   1.000
_cell.length_b   1.000
_cell.length_c   1.000
_cell.angle_alpha   90.00
_cell.angle_beta   90.00
_cell.angle_gamma   90.00
#
_symmetry.space_group_name_H-M   'P 1'
#
loop_
_entity.id
_entity.type
_entity.pdbx_description
1 polymer ?
#
loop_
_entity_poly.entity_id
_entity_poly.type
_entity_poly.pdbx_seq_one_letter_code
_entity_poly.pdbx_strand_id
1 'polypeptide(L)'
;MVTYRIDTTTLREVPQDVGATWEHVDRLEASGPAGDGERVVWLRILGALASAEQLGWADAARRGGPATLADLREPARPPVPASAWRPLLRLAQVLHWRGRLGDADDVVEAVRRAALAAHDAAGVDEAVRRDCASVLAFADQGQGKARYDAGRYAEARALFAAALERRTREGAPADQVESSRISLAAAERRLAGVDGGAAAV
;
A
#
# COMPACT_ATOMS: atom_id res chain seq x y z
N MET A 1 -13.73 -10.90 -14.48
CA MET A 1 -12.99 -10.02 -13.55
C MET A 1 -11.81 -10.81 -13.05
N VAL A 2 -10.59 -10.29 -13.15
CA VAL A 2 -9.42 -10.99 -12.61
C VAL A 2 -9.43 -10.91 -11.08
N THR A 3 -8.93 -11.96 -10.44
CA THR A 3 -9.00 -12.12 -8.99
C THR A 3 -7.65 -12.59 -8.45
N TYR A 4 -7.39 -12.25 -7.19
CA TYR A 4 -6.24 -12.77 -6.44
C TYR A 4 -6.74 -13.41 -5.14
N ARG A 5 -5.91 -14.28 -4.58
CA ARG A 5 -6.03 -14.72 -3.18
C ARG A 5 -4.93 -14.07 -2.35
N ILE A 6 -5.16 -13.91 -1.05
CA ILE A 6 -4.10 -13.52 -0.12
C ILE A 6 -3.42 -14.80 0.37
N ASP A 7 -2.10 -14.87 0.21
CA ASP A 7 -1.28 -15.86 0.90
C ASP A 7 -1.27 -15.54 2.40
N THR A 8 -1.79 -16.42 3.23
CA THR A 8 -1.93 -16.16 4.67
C THR A 8 -0.63 -16.27 5.46
N THR A 9 0.45 -16.76 4.83
CA THR A 9 1.79 -16.85 5.39
C THR A 9 2.60 -15.59 5.08
N THR A 10 2.45 -15.03 3.89
CA THR A 10 3.21 -13.84 3.44
C THR A 10 2.38 -12.55 3.40
N LEU A 11 1.07 -12.65 3.54
CA LEU A 11 0.09 -11.56 3.38
C LEU A 11 0.15 -10.86 2.00
N ARG A 12 0.79 -11.51 1.02
CA ARG A 12 0.90 -11.03 -0.36
C ARG A 12 -0.27 -11.53 -1.19
N GLU A 13 -0.68 -10.69 -2.15
CA GLU A 13 -1.66 -11.10 -3.14
C GLU A 13 -1.01 -12.03 -4.18
N VAL A 14 -1.69 -13.12 -4.52
CA VAL A 14 -1.27 -14.10 -5.52
C VAL A 14 -2.38 -14.21 -6.57
N PRO A 15 -2.10 -14.02 -7.87
CA PRO A 15 -3.12 -14.08 -8.90
C PRO A 15 -3.69 -15.51 -8.99
N GLN A 16 -5.00 -15.62 -9.19
CA GLN A 16 -5.64 -16.93 -9.37
C GLN A 16 -5.41 -17.49 -10.78
N ASP A 17 -5.28 -16.62 -11.78
CA ASP A 17 -4.97 -16.95 -13.17
C ASP A 17 -3.95 -15.94 -13.72
N VAL A 18 -2.73 -16.40 -13.96
CA VAL A 18 -1.63 -15.54 -14.43
C VAL A 18 -1.88 -15.05 -15.86
N GLY A 19 -2.42 -15.90 -16.75
CA GLY A 19 -2.67 -15.55 -18.15
C GLY A 19 -3.74 -14.47 -18.26
N ALA A 20 -4.90 -14.70 -17.62
CA ALA A 20 -5.99 -13.73 -17.60
C ALA A 20 -5.59 -12.39 -16.92
N THR A 21 -4.68 -12.44 -15.94
CA THR A 21 -4.14 -11.22 -15.30
C THR A 21 -3.27 -10.42 -16.25
N TRP A 22 -2.43 -11.05 -17.08
CA TRP A 22 -1.67 -10.34 -18.12
C TRP A 22 -2.58 -9.72 -19.18
N GLU A 23 -3.58 -10.44 -19.68
CA GLU A 23 -4.55 -9.87 -20.62
C GLU A 23 -5.29 -8.66 -20.01
N HIS A 24 -5.51 -8.66 -18.70
CA HIS A 24 -6.10 -7.52 -18.02
C HIS A 24 -5.13 -6.33 -17.93
N VAL A 25 -3.85 -6.57 -17.67
CA VAL A 25 -2.80 -5.54 -17.72
C VAL A 25 -2.76 -4.89 -19.11
N ASP A 26 -2.87 -5.67 -20.18
CA ASP A 26 -2.88 -5.14 -21.56
C ASP A 26 -4.11 -4.25 -21.81
N ARG A 27 -5.29 -4.65 -21.31
CA ARG A 27 -6.50 -3.81 -21.38
C ARG A 27 -6.35 -2.50 -20.60
N LEU A 28 -5.73 -2.55 -19.42
CA LEU A 28 -5.46 -1.34 -18.63
C LEU A 28 -4.46 -0.43 -19.33
N GLU A 29 -3.43 -0.99 -19.96
CA GLU A 29 -2.48 -0.24 -20.78
C GLU A 29 -3.16 0.47 -21.95
N ALA A 30 -4.06 -0.21 -22.66
CA ALA A 30 -4.83 0.39 -23.74
C ALA A 30 -5.74 1.54 -23.28
N SER A 31 -6.16 1.54 -22.00
CA SER A 31 -6.92 2.65 -21.39
C SER A 31 -6.05 3.85 -20.98
N GLY A 32 -4.72 3.72 -21.07
CA GLY A 32 -3.76 4.77 -20.77
C GLY A 32 -3.85 5.28 -19.33
N PRO A 33 -3.75 6.60 -19.09
CA PRO A 33 -3.72 7.19 -17.76
C PRO A 33 -4.83 6.79 -16.79
N ALA A 34 -6.01 6.43 -17.31
CA ALA A 34 -7.14 6.01 -16.49
C ALA A 34 -6.90 4.63 -15.83
N GLY A 35 -6.17 3.74 -16.50
CA GLY A 35 -5.88 2.38 -16.02
C GLY A 35 -4.61 2.24 -15.20
N ASP A 36 -3.70 3.22 -15.25
CA ASP A 36 -2.35 3.09 -14.68
C ASP A 36 -2.35 2.78 -13.18
N GLY A 37 -3.26 3.39 -12.42
CA GLY A 37 -3.36 3.15 -10.98
C GLY A 37 -3.64 1.68 -10.64
N GLU A 38 -4.52 1.02 -11.41
CA GLU A 38 -4.80 -0.40 -11.26
C GLU A 38 -3.69 -1.27 -11.88
N ARG A 39 -3.13 -0.84 -13.01
CA ARG A 39 -2.05 -1.54 -13.70
C ARG A 39 -0.80 -1.68 -12.83
N VAL A 40 -0.44 -0.66 -12.05
CA VAL A 40 0.66 -0.73 -11.06
C VAL A 40 0.42 -1.86 -10.06
N VAL A 41 -0.83 -2.04 -9.60
CA VAL A 41 -1.18 -3.10 -8.63
C VAL A 41 -1.01 -4.47 -9.27
N TRP A 42 -1.55 -4.69 -10.47
CA TRP A 42 -1.43 -6.00 -11.13
C TRP A 42 -0.01 -6.33 -11.56
N LEU A 43 0.77 -5.36 -12.06
CA LEU A 43 2.19 -5.54 -12.35
C LEU A 43 2.97 -5.93 -11.09
N ARG A 44 2.65 -5.33 -9.93
CA ARG A 44 3.23 -5.74 -8.64
C ARG A 44 2.89 -7.19 -8.31
N ILE A 45 1.61 -7.55 -8.37
CA ILE A 45 1.09 -8.89 -8.06
C ILE A 45 1.72 -9.96 -8.97
N LEU A 46 1.94 -9.64 -10.25
CA LEU A 46 2.60 -10.50 -11.23
C LEU A 46 4.13 -10.57 -11.07
N GLY A 47 4.72 -9.77 -10.19
CA GLY A 47 6.17 -9.71 -9.99
C GLY A 47 6.92 -8.90 -11.05
N ALA A 48 6.23 -8.17 -11.93
CA ALA A 48 6.81 -7.24 -12.90
C ALA A 48 7.23 -5.92 -12.24
N LEU A 49 8.05 -6.01 -11.19
CA LEU A 49 8.31 -4.93 -10.23
C LEU A 49 9.05 -3.74 -10.83
N ALA A 50 9.86 -3.94 -11.89
CA ALA A 50 10.52 -2.82 -12.59
C ALA A 50 9.51 -1.97 -13.36
N SER A 51 8.64 -2.61 -14.13
CA SER A 51 7.56 -1.94 -14.86
C SER A 51 6.57 -1.28 -13.92
N ALA A 52 6.22 -1.95 -12.81
CA ALA A 52 5.35 -1.39 -11.77
C ALA A 52 5.95 -0.13 -11.13
N GLU A 53 7.27 -0.14 -10.85
CA GLU A 53 7.97 1.00 -10.25
C GLU A 53 8.02 2.18 -11.23
N GLN A 54 8.43 1.95 -12.47
CA GLN A 54 8.48 2.99 -13.50
C GLN A 54 7.12 3.62 -13.73
N LEU A 55 6.06 2.81 -13.82
CA LEU A 55 4.70 3.29 -13.99
C LEU A 55 4.18 4.05 -12.76
N GLY A 56 4.50 3.56 -11.56
CA GLY A 56 4.10 4.20 -10.30
C GLY A 56 4.70 5.60 -10.14
N TRP A 57 5.97 5.78 -10.48
CA TRP A 57 6.59 7.11 -10.52
C TRP A 57 5.96 8.02 -11.58
N ALA A 58 5.69 7.50 -12.79
CA ALA A 58 5.05 8.27 -13.86
C ALA A 58 3.60 8.69 -13.54
N ASP A 59 2.82 7.85 -12.85
CA ASP A 59 1.48 8.19 -12.35
C ASP A 59 1.54 9.25 -11.24
N ALA A 60 2.47 9.12 -10.29
CA ALA A 60 2.69 10.12 -9.25
C ALA A 60 3.07 11.50 -9.85
N ALA A 61 4.01 11.54 -10.80
CA ALA A 61 4.46 12.76 -11.46
C ALA A 61 3.31 13.47 -12.20
N ARG A 62 2.49 12.74 -12.97
CA ARG A 62 1.30 13.30 -13.65
C ARG A 62 0.31 13.96 -12.69
N ARG A 63 0.28 13.53 -11.44
CA ARG A 63 -0.60 14.03 -10.39
C ARG A 63 0.07 15.13 -9.55
N GLY A 64 1.19 15.68 -10.01
CA GLY A 64 1.96 16.74 -9.35
C GLY A 64 2.90 16.24 -8.25
N GLY A 65 3.06 14.93 -8.11
CA GLY A 65 3.95 14.29 -7.15
C GLY A 65 5.40 14.18 -7.63
N PRO A 66 6.27 13.48 -6.88
CA PRO A 66 7.65 13.15 -7.29
C PRO A 66 7.67 12.28 -8.54
N ALA A 67 8.65 12.50 -9.41
CA ALA A 67 8.95 11.58 -10.51
C ALA A 67 10.03 10.56 -10.13
N THR A 68 10.81 10.83 -9.09
CA THR A 68 11.81 9.90 -8.57
C THR A 68 11.92 9.94 -7.04
N LEU A 69 12.63 8.96 -6.48
CA LEU A 69 12.99 8.97 -5.06
C LEU A 69 13.94 10.12 -4.71
N ALA A 70 14.82 10.52 -5.63
CA ALA A 70 15.70 11.67 -5.42
C ALA A 70 14.86 12.95 -5.28
N ASP A 71 13.91 13.17 -6.20
CA ASP A 71 13.00 14.31 -6.12
C ASP A 71 12.22 14.32 -4.81
N LEU A 72 11.81 13.15 -4.31
CA LEU A 72 11.07 13.05 -3.04
C LEU A 72 11.90 13.52 -1.85
N ARG A 73 13.21 13.23 -1.86
CA ARG A 73 14.16 13.53 -0.79
C ARG A 73 14.72 14.96 -0.84
N GLU A 74 14.40 15.72 -1.88
CA GLU A 74 14.80 17.12 -2.00
C GLU A 74 14.29 17.96 -0.81
N PRO A 75 15.18 18.63 -0.05
CA PRO A 75 14.79 19.33 1.19
C PRO A 75 13.78 20.47 0.99
N ALA A 76 13.84 21.16 -0.14
CA ALA A 76 13.00 22.32 -0.45
C ALA A 76 11.69 21.96 -1.18
N ARG A 77 11.36 20.67 -1.26
CA ARG A 77 10.19 20.20 -2.01
C ARG A 77 8.88 20.64 -1.35
N PRO A 78 7.87 21.10 -2.11
CA PRO A 78 6.53 21.28 -1.56
C PRO A 78 5.96 19.96 -1.03
N PRO A 79 5.00 20.02 -0.08
CA PRO A 79 4.26 18.84 0.36
C PRO A 79 3.65 18.08 -0.81
N VAL A 80 3.54 16.76 -0.66
CA VAL A 80 2.94 15.89 -1.68
C VAL A 80 1.46 16.29 -1.88
N PRO A 81 1.02 16.63 -3.11
CA PRO A 81 -0.37 16.99 -3.35
C PRO A 81 -1.30 15.80 -3.16
N ALA A 82 -2.55 16.06 -2.76
CA ALA A 82 -3.54 15.02 -2.46
C ALA A 82 -3.79 14.06 -3.63
N SER A 83 -3.75 14.59 -4.86
CA SER A 83 -3.85 13.82 -6.09
C SER A 83 -2.77 12.73 -6.21
N ALA A 84 -1.59 12.90 -5.60
CA ALA A 84 -0.46 11.97 -5.68
C ALA A 84 -0.39 10.94 -4.53
N TRP A 85 -1.20 11.07 -3.48
CA TRP A 85 -1.13 10.17 -2.30
C TRP A 85 -1.33 8.69 -2.65
N ARG A 86 -2.43 8.36 -3.33
CA ARG A 86 -2.74 6.96 -3.73
C ARG A 86 -1.71 6.34 -4.68
N PRO A 87 -1.26 7.02 -5.75
CA PRO A 87 -0.15 6.56 -6.58
C PRO A 87 1.10 6.22 -5.76
N LEU A 88 1.49 7.10 -4.84
CA LEU A 88 2.67 6.90 -4.02
C LEU A 88 2.51 5.74 -3.03
N LEU A 89 1.33 5.55 -2.44
CA LEU A 89 1.07 4.37 -1.59
C LEU A 89 1.10 3.05 -2.37
N ARG A 90 0.71 3.05 -3.66
CA ARG A 90 0.87 1.86 -4.52
C ARG A 90 2.35 1.62 -4.85
N LEU A 91 3.07 2.67 -5.20
CA LEU A 91 4.51 2.63 -5.45
C LEU A 91 5.30 2.17 -4.23
N ALA A 92 4.96 2.63 -3.02
CA ALA A 92 5.60 2.17 -1.79
C ALA A 92 5.45 0.65 -1.60
N GLN A 93 4.29 0.07 -1.97
CA GLN A 93 4.11 -1.38 -1.96
C GLN A 93 4.97 -2.09 -3.01
N VAL A 94 5.20 -1.48 -4.18
CA VAL A 94 6.15 -1.99 -5.18
C VAL A 94 7.57 -1.99 -4.61
N LEU A 95 8.01 -0.87 -4.04
CA LEU A 95 9.34 -0.74 -3.42
C LEU A 95 9.54 -1.75 -2.29
N HIS A 96 8.51 -1.97 -1.47
CA HIS A 96 8.49 -3.03 -0.47
C HIS A 96 8.71 -4.41 -1.11
N TRP A 97 7.95 -4.78 -2.15
CA TRP A 97 8.11 -6.10 -2.79
C TRP A 97 9.46 -6.29 -3.47
N ARG A 98 10.15 -5.19 -3.82
CA ARG A 98 11.54 -5.18 -4.29
C ARG A 98 12.59 -5.30 -3.18
N GLY A 99 12.18 -5.40 -1.92
CA GLY A 99 13.06 -5.42 -0.76
C GLY A 99 13.63 -4.06 -0.37
N ARG A 100 13.19 -2.96 -1.00
CA ARG A 100 13.67 -1.59 -0.75
C ARG A 100 12.88 -0.95 0.39
N LEU A 101 12.96 -1.53 1.58
CA LEU A 101 12.12 -1.17 2.73
C LEU A 101 12.27 0.28 3.17
N GLY A 102 13.51 0.80 3.23
CA GLY A 102 13.75 2.20 3.59
C GLY A 102 13.15 3.17 2.58
N ASP A 103 13.26 2.87 1.29
CA ASP A 103 12.68 3.71 0.22
C ASP A 103 11.15 3.67 0.26
N ALA A 104 10.56 2.52 0.57
CA ALA A 104 9.11 2.39 0.77
C ALA A 104 8.64 3.23 1.96
N ASP A 105 9.38 3.20 3.08
CA ASP A 105 9.07 3.99 4.27
C ASP A 105 9.17 5.50 4.01
N ASP A 106 10.18 5.96 3.27
CA ASP A 106 10.31 7.38 2.88
C ASP A 106 9.10 7.87 2.06
N VAL A 107 8.64 7.05 1.11
CA VAL A 107 7.45 7.36 0.29
C VAL A 107 6.20 7.42 1.16
N VAL A 108 6.00 6.46 2.05
CA VAL A 108 4.84 6.46 2.95
C VAL A 108 4.87 7.65 3.90
N GLU A 109 6.03 7.97 4.46
CA GLU A 109 6.18 9.08 5.40
C GLU A 109 5.91 10.44 4.73
N ALA A 110 6.32 10.61 3.48
CA ALA A 110 5.97 11.81 2.71
C ALA A 110 4.45 11.95 2.50
N VAL A 111 3.76 10.86 2.19
CA VAL A 111 2.29 10.86 2.07
C VAL A 111 1.63 11.10 3.42
N ARG A 112 2.10 10.44 4.49
CA ARG A 112 1.56 10.59 5.85
C ARG A 112 1.64 12.02 6.34
N ARG A 113 2.81 12.67 6.21
CA ARG A 113 2.98 14.08 6.60
C ARG A 113 2.03 15.00 5.85
N ALA A 114 1.88 14.81 4.53
CA ALA A 114 0.97 15.62 3.73
C ALA A 114 -0.51 15.39 4.10
N ALA A 115 -0.92 14.13 4.30
CA ALA A 115 -2.28 13.79 4.69
C ALA A 115 -2.65 14.29 6.09
N LEU A 116 -1.73 14.20 7.06
CA LEU A 116 -1.93 14.76 8.41
C LEU A 116 -2.03 16.30 8.37
N ALA A 117 -1.14 16.96 7.64
CA ALA A 117 -1.22 18.42 7.49
C ALA A 117 -2.54 18.88 6.85
N ALA A 118 -3.05 18.13 5.86
CA ALA A 118 -4.36 18.40 5.27
C ALA A 118 -5.52 18.10 6.22
N HIS A 119 -5.42 17.02 7.01
CA HIS A 119 -6.42 16.66 8.02
C HIS A 119 -6.53 17.70 9.14
N ASP A 120 -5.41 18.30 9.54
CA ASP A 120 -5.35 19.26 10.65
C ASP A 120 -5.55 20.71 10.20
N ALA A 121 -5.75 20.94 8.90
CA ALA A 121 -5.97 22.28 8.35
C ALA A 121 -7.27 22.89 8.89
N ALA A 122 -7.20 24.17 9.27
CA ALA A 122 -8.37 24.90 9.77
C ALA A 122 -9.47 24.97 8.70
N GLY A 123 -10.70 24.62 9.10
CA GLY A 123 -11.86 24.66 8.20
C GLY A 123 -11.93 23.53 7.18
N VAL A 124 -11.10 22.48 7.30
CA VAL A 124 -11.19 21.30 6.46
C VAL A 124 -12.59 20.68 6.52
N ASP A 125 -13.14 20.32 5.36
CA ASP A 125 -14.43 19.65 5.29
C ASP A 125 -14.32 18.17 5.67
N GLU A 126 -15.49 17.56 5.91
CA GLU A 126 -15.59 16.16 6.32
C GLU A 126 -15.15 15.18 5.22
N ALA A 127 -15.33 15.53 3.95
CA ALA A 127 -14.93 14.66 2.84
C ALA A 127 -13.40 14.56 2.76
N VAL A 128 -12.69 15.67 2.94
CA VAL A 128 -11.23 15.69 3.00
C VAL A 128 -10.73 14.95 4.24
N ARG A 129 -11.34 15.13 5.42
CA ARG A 129 -10.97 14.34 6.62
C ARG A 129 -11.08 12.84 6.38
N ARG A 130 -12.19 12.38 5.79
CA ARG A 130 -12.38 10.97 5.43
C ARG A 130 -11.38 10.49 4.39
N ASP A 131 -11.04 11.32 3.40
CA ASP A 131 -10.02 10.98 2.42
C ASP A 131 -8.64 10.81 3.06
N CYS A 132 -8.23 11.75 3.92
CA CYS A 132 -7.00 11.66 4.70
C CYS A 132 -7.00 10.40 5.56
N ALA A 133 -8.11 10.07 6.22
CA ALA A 133 -8.21 8.87 7.01
C ALA A 133 -8.12 7.59 6.15
N SER A 134 -8.76 7.55 4.99
CA SER A 134 -8.60 6.44 4.05
C SER A 134 -7.13 6.24 3.66
N VAL A 135 -6.44 7.32 3.31
CA VAL A 135 -5.02 7.32 2.93
C VAL A 135 -4.12 6.85 4.07
N LEU A 136 -4.34 7.35 5.29
CA LEU A 136 -3.57 6.95 6.47
C LEU A 136 -3.79 5.46 6.81
N ALA A 137 -5.01 4.94 6.67
CA ALA A 137 -5.26 3.51 6.86
C ALA A 137 -4.55 2.64 5.80
N PHE A 138 -4.47 3.10 4.55
CA PHE A 138 -3.67 2.42 3.53
C PHE A 138 -2.16 2.47 3.81
N ALA A 139 -1.66 3.60 4.30
CA ALA A 139 -0.27 3.75 4.73
C ALA A 139 0.07 2.78 5.87
N ASP A 140 -0.76 2.77 6.93
CA ASP A 140 -0.62 1.87 8.08
C ASP A 140 -0.66 0.39 7.63
N GLN A 141 -1.64 0.01 6.80
CA GLN A 141 -1.73 -1.35 6.28
C GLN A 141 -0.49 -1.76 5.46
N GLY A 142 -0.02 -0.89 4.56
CA GLY A 142 1.13 -1.17 3.69
C GLY A 142 2.42 -1.31 4.47
N GLN A 143 2.69 -0.39 5.40
CA GLN A 143 3.85 -0.47 6.29
C GLN A 143 3.75 -1.69 7.21
N GLY A 144 2.56 -2.00 7.71
CA GLY A 144 2.33 -3.21 8.52
C GLY A 144 2.76 -4.48 7.78
N LYS A 145 2.40 -4.61 6.50
CA LYS A 145 2.87 -5.73 5.64
C LYS A 145 4.39 -5.73 5.50
N ALA A 146 5.03 -4.57 5.34
CA ALA A 146 6.49 -4.47 5.27
C ALA A 146 7.20 -4.86 6.56
N ARG A 147 6.63 -4.49 7.72
CA ARG A 147 7.14 -4.93 9.03
C ARG A 147 6.92 -6.42 9.24
N TYR A 148 5.80 -6.96 8.77
CA TYR A 148 5.50 -8.39 8.82
C TYR A 148 6.51 -9.21 8.02
N ASP A 149 6.78 -8.83 6.77
CA ASP A 149 7.76 -9.50 5.90
C ASP A 149 9.19 -9.44 6.48
N ALA A 150 9.51 -8.39 7.24
CA ALA A 150 10.79 -8.23 7.94
C ALA A 150 10.86 -8.97 9.30
N GLY A 151 9.85 -9.77 9.67
CA GLY A 151 9.78 -10.46 10.97
C GLY A 151 9.53 -9.55 12.18
N ARG A 152 9.25 -8.26 11.95
CA ARG A 152 9.00 -7.25 12.99
C ARG A 152 7.52 -7.26 13.39
N TYR A 153 7.06 -8.40 13.89
CA TYR A 153 5.63 -8.66 14.07
C TYR A 153 4.96 -7.74 15.10
N ALA A 154 5.68 -7.27 16.12
CA ALA A 154 5.15 -6.32 17.11
C ALA A 154 4.79 -4.97 16.46
N GLU A 155 5.68 -4.46 15.61
CA GLU A 155 5.45 -3.24 14.84
C GLU A 155 4.34 -3.44 13.79
N ALA A 156 4.35 -4.58 13.10
CA ALA A 156 3.31 -4.94 12.14
C ALA A 156 1.93 -4.96 12.80
N ARG A 157 1.80 -5.59 13.98
CA ARG A 157 0.56 -5.64 14.77
C ARG A 157 0.03 -4.24 15.09
N ALA A 158 0.91 -3.35 15.57
CA ALA A 158 0.52 -1.99 15.91
C ALA A 158 -0.02 -1.22 14.69
N LEU A 159 0.64 -1.36 13.54
CA LEU A 159 0.22 -0.75 12.28
C LEU A 159 -1.10 -1.34 11.76
N PHE A 160 -1.29 -2.65 11.81
CA PHE A 160 -2.56 -3.28 11.41
C PHE A 160 -3.72 -2.89 12.33
N ALA A 161 -3.48 -2.75 13.63
CA ALA A 161 -4.47 -2.26 14.58
C ALA A 161 -4.87 -0.81 14.30
N ALA A 162 -3.90 0.08 14.02
CA ALA A 162 -4.17 1.46 13.65
C ALA A 162 -4.98 1.57 12.34
N ALA A 163 -4.65 0.74 11.34
CA ALA A 163 -5.40 0.66 10.09
C ALA A 163 -6.85 0.19 10.33
N LEU A 164 -7.04 -0.85 11.16
CA LEU A 164 -8.36 -1.40 11.50
C LEU A 164 -9.22 -0.39 12.24
N GLU A 165 -8.66 0.28 13.24
CA GLU A 165 -9.35 1.29 14.04
C GLU A 165 -9.87 2.42 13.14
N ARG A 166 -8.99 2.95 12.28
CA ARG A 166 -9.34 4.03 11.36
C ARG A 166 -10.39 3.59 10.34
N ARG A 167 -10.26 2.42 9.73
CA ARG A 167 -11.27 1.87 8.81
C ARG A 167 -12.63 1.68 9.46
N THR A 168 -12.64 1.21 10.71
CA THR A 168 -13.89 0.99 11.46
C THR A 168 -14.56 2.32 11.82
N ARG A 169 -13.78 3.28 12.30
CA ARG A 169 -14.27 4.61 12.68
C ARG A 169 -14.91 5.35 11.50
N GLU A 170 -14.28 5.28 10.33
CA GLU A 170 -14.72 6.00 9.12
C GLU A 170 -15.74 5.23 8.26
N GLY A 171 -16.17 4.04 8.70
CA GLY A 171 -17.12 3.23 7.93
C GLY A 171 -16.58 2.78 6.57
N ALA A 172 -15.30 2.40 6.51
CA ALA A 172 -14.67 1.93 5.28
C ALA A 172 -15.35 0.65 4.74
N PRO A 173 -15.19 0.34 3.44
CA PRO A 173 -15.71 -0.88 2.83
C PRO A 173 -15.33 -2.16 3.61
N ALA A 174 -16.27 -3.11 3.69
CA ALA A 174 -16.15 -4.29 4.53
C ALA A 174 -14.92 -5.17 4.19
N ASP A 175 -14.57 -5.25 2.92
CA ASP A 175 -13.38 -5.95 2.42
C ASP A 175 -12.07 -5.34 2.96
N GLN A 176 -12.01 -4.02 3.10
CA GLN A 176 -10.85 -3.33 3.67
C GLN A 176 -10.73 -3.56 5.18
N VAL A 177 -11.86 -3.53 5.89
CA VAL A 177 -11.90 -3.84 7.32
C VAL A 177 -11.45 -5.28 7.55
N GLU A 178 -11.97 -6.22 6.77
CA GLU A 178 -11.61 -7.64 6.86
C GLU A 178 -10.14 -7.89 6.53
N SER A 179 -9.60 -7.22 5.51
CA SER A 179 -8.17 -7.28 5.18
C SER A 179 -7.27 -6.86 6.36
N SER A 180 -7.65 -5.83 7.13
CA SER A 180 -6.92 -5.45 8.35
C SER A 180 -7.03 -6.51 9.44
N ARG A 181 -8.21 -7.09 9.65
CA ARG A 181 -8.40 -8.16 10.67
C ARG A 181 -7.54 -9.38 10.36
N ILE A 182 -7.54 -9.85 9.12
CA ILE A 182 -6.71 -11.00 8.69
C ILE A 182 -5.23 -10.72 8.96
N SER A 183 -4.76 -9.52 8.61
CA SER A 183 -3.36 -9.12 8.77
C SER A 183 -2.97 -8.98 10.25
N LEU A 184 -3.85 -8.40 11.06
CA LEU A 184 -3.68 -8.28 12.51
C LEU A 184 -3.57 -9.66 13.17
N ALA A 185 -4.53 -10.55 12.88
CA ALA A 185 -4.54 -11.91 13.41
C ALA A 185 -3.28 -12.70 12.98
N ALA A 186 -2.79 -12.49 11.76
CA ALA A 186 -1.55 -13.11 11.30
C ALA A 186 -0.31 -12.62 12.09
N ALA A 187 -0.21 -11.33 12.39
CA ALA A 187 0.85 -10.79 13.22
C ALA A 187 0.78 -11.30 14.67
N GLU A 188 -0.42 -11.42 15.22
CA GLU A 188 -0.65 -11.96 16.58
C GLU A 188 -0.25 -13.43 16.70
N ARG A 189 -0.58 -14.27 15.71
CA ARG A 189 -0.14 -15.68 15.69
C ARG A 189 1.38 -15.81 15.70
N ARG A 190 2.06 -15.00 14.87
CA ARG A 190 3.53 -14.95 14.81
C ARG A 190 4.16 -14.53 16.13
N LEU A 191 3.58 -13.53 16.80
CA LEU A 191 4.05 -13.07 18.12
C LEU A 191 3.86 -14.11 19.21
N ALA A 192 2.76 -14.85 19.17
CA ALA A 192 2.47 -15.91 20.13
C ALA A 192 3.35 -17.16 19.93
N GLY A 193 4.21 -17.19 18.90
CA GLY A 193 4.99 -18.38 18.53
C GLY A 193 4.11 -19.50 17.98
N VAL A 194 2.86 -19.21 17.63
CA VAL A 194 1.90 -20.17 17.09
C VAL A 194 2.04 -20.18 15.57
N ASP A 195 3.17 -20.71 15.10
CA ASP A 195 3.26 -21.27 13.76
C ASP A 195 3.91 -22.65 13.88
N GLY A 196 3.15 -23.66 13.45
CA GLY A 196 3.47 -25.07 13.56
C GLY A 196 4.74 -25.45 12.82
N GLY A 197 5.85 -25.42 13.53
CA GLY A 197 6.98 -26.28 13.27
C GLY A 197 6.58 -27.73 13.54
N ALA A 198 6.02 -28.37 12.51
CA ALA A 198 6.35 -29.75 12.24
C ALA A 198 7.87 -29.80 11.98
N ALA A 199 8.66 -29.95 13.05
CA ALA A 199 9.95 -30.59 12.95
C ALA A 199 9.65 -32.09 12.82
N ALA A 200 9.55 -32.56 11.58
CA ALA A 200 9.62 -33.98 11.27
C ALA A 200 11.06 -34.45 11.52
N VAL A 201 11.16 -35.44 12.42
CA VAL A 201 12.14 -36.54 12.56
C VAL A 201 13.58 -36.26 12.13
#